data_AF-A0A7X7FMP5-F1
#
_entry.id   AF-A0A7X7FMP5-F1
#
_cell.length_a   1.000
_cell.length_b   1.000
_cell.length_c   1.000
_cell.angle_alpha   90.00
_cell.angle_beta   90.00
_cell.angle_gamma   90.00
#
_symmetry.space_group_name_H-M   'P 1'
#
loop_
_entity.id
_entity.type
_entity.pdbx_description
1 polymer ?
#
loop_
_entity_poly.entity_id
_entity_poly.type
_entity_poly.pdbx_seq_one_letter_code
_entity_poly.pdbx_strand_id
1 'polypeptide(L)'
;MKTDRTAKLPPFFTHPIGSLPRPKALLSVLARRKEMDRGRLARVMDDFVLFAIRLQEEAGMDVVSDGEWRREQYIRELLGRIGGFEKCRRYEHQGEVKYTDVVVRRIAATEPVFAEDASFLAGHTDRVTKFALPSPFLIALRYWHVDHSREAYPTMEHFLEHLTEILAREARALVQAGIDIVQVDDPALVYFCDRDLMAGTGSHDERLRRAWSPEKELPMAIAAINRVVEGLRAETHLHCCHSVYKRRSDVTGNYKPLLPAFKDLRVDRVNLEFAYKGTGDISDLKLLPSHL
;
A
#
# COMPACT_ATOMS: atom_id res chain seq x y z
N MET A 1 -17.07 -12.92 3.63
CA MET A 1 -17.68 -11.57 3.69
C MET A 1 -17.91 -11.24 5.14
N LYS A 2 -17.44 -10.07 5.60
CA LYS A 2 -17.26 -9.76 7.03
C LYS A 2 -18.12 -8.59 7.53
N THR A 3 -18.81 -7.89 6.63
CA THR A 3 -19.76 -6.80 6.94
C THR A 3 -21.10 -7.06 6.24
N ASP A 4 -22.18 -6.41 6.70
CA ASP A 4 -23.50 -6.53 6.05
C ASP A 4 -23.51 -5.96 4.62
N ARG A 5 -22.65 -4.97 4.33
CA ARG A 5 -22.53 -4.38 2.99
C ARG A 5 -21.77 -5.32 2.06
N THR A 6 -20.61 -5.84 2.49
CA THR A 6 -19.87 -6.86 1.72
C THR A 6 -20.74 -8.09 1.48
N ALA A 7 -21.45 -8.54 2.53
CA ALA A 7 -22.72 -9.27 2.54
C ALA A 7 -23.50 -9.40 1.22
N LYS A 8 -23.76 -8.24 0.63
CA LYS A 8 -24.73 -8.01 -0.44
C LYS A 8 -24.08 -7.76 -1.79
N LEU A 9 -22.75 -7.80 -1.89
CA LEU A 9 -22.05 -7.62 -3.15
C LEU A 9 -22.46 -8.71 -4.15
N PRO A 10 -22.69 -8.35 -5.43
CA PRO A 10 -23.03 -9.33 -6.45
C PRO A 10 -21.81 -10.22 -6.77
N PRO A 11 -22.03 -11.40 -7.38
CA PRO A 11 -20.95 -12.11 -8.06
C PRO A 11 -20.25 -11.18 -9.06
N PHE A 12 -18.93 -11.30 -9.18
CA PHE A 12 -18.11 -10.46 -10.07
C PHE A 12 -18.24 -8.94 -9.82
N PHE A 13 -18.44 -8.54 -8.56
CA PHE A 13 -18.45 -7.13 -8.18
C PHE A 13 -17.18 -6.38 -8.62
N THR A 14 -17.34 -5.11 -8.89
CA THR A 14 -16.32 -4.19 -9.38
C THR A 14 -15.78 -3.31 -8.25
N HIS A 15 -14.47 -3.12 -8.23
CA HIS A 15 -13.83 -2.26 -7.24
C HIS A 15 -12.55 -1.63 -7.81
N PRO A 16 -12.16 -0.43 -7.34
CA PRO A 16 -10.86 0.12 -7.67
C PRO A 16 -9.77 -0.64 -6.89
N ILE A 17 -8.53 -0.51 -7.33
CA ILE A 17 -7.40 -0.88 -6.48
C ILE A 17 -7.29 0.09 -5.30
N GLY A 18 -7.38 1.39 -5.57
CA GLY A 18 -7.33 2.46 -4.58
C GLY A 18 -7.22 3.81 -5.29
N SER A 19 -6.00 4.23 -5.62
CA SER A 19 -5.76 5.51 -6.29
C SER A 19 -6.54 5.72 -7.60
N LEU A 20 -7.04 6.94 -7.79
CA LEU A 20 -7.64 7.40 -9.05
C LEU A 20 -6.76 8.45 -9.73
N PRO A 21 -6.80 8.59 -11.08
CA PRO A 21 -6.12 9.66 -11.79
C PRO A 21 -6.50 11.04 -11.23
N ARG A 22 -5.50 11.83 -10.84
CA ARG A 22 -5.71 13.13 -10.22
C ARG A 22 -5.97 14.21 -11.29
N PRO A 23 -7.08 14.96 -11.23
CA PRO A 23 -7.30 16.09 -12.12
C PRO A 23 -6.21 17.16 -11.96
N LYS A 24 -5.96 17.94 -13.01
CA LYS A 24 -4.98 19.06 -12.97
C LYS A 24 -5.26 20.05 -11.83
N ALA A 25 -6.53 20.29 -11.52
CA ALA A 25 -6.93 21.17 -10.42
C ALA A 25 -6.45 20.63 -9.06
N LEU A 26 -6.62 19.33 -8.80
CA LEU A 26 -6.14 18.68 -7.59
C LEU A 26 -4.60 18.73 -7.51
N LEU A 27 -3.90 18.47 -8.61
CA LEU A 27 -2.43 18.57 -8.65
C LEU A 27 -1.94 19.98 -8.28
N SER A 28 -2.63 21.01 -8.75
CA SER A 28 -2.34 22.40 -8.39
C SER A 28 -2.52 22.68 -6.89
N VAL A 29 -3.58 22.14 -6.28
CA VAL A 29 -3.82 22.25 -4.84
C VAL A 29 -2.75 21.51 -4.04
N LEU A 30 -2.42 20.27 -4.40
CA LEU A 30 -1.38 19.49 -3.73
C LEU A 30 0.00 20.15 -3.81
N ALA A 31 0.33 20.78 -4.95
CA ALA A 31 1.59 21.51 -5.12
C ALA A 31 1.73 22.71 -4.17
N ARG A 32 0.61 23.34 -3.81
CA ARG A 32 0.55 24.55 -2.97
C ARG A 32 0.08 24.28 -1.54
N ARG A 33 -0.12 23.01 -1.15
CA ARG A 33 -0.72 22.63 0.16
C ARG A 33 -0.03 23.26 1.36
N LYS A 34 1.29 23.50 1.28
CA LYS A 34 2.10 24.09 2.37
C LYS A 34 1.88 25.59 2.54
N GLU A 35 1.39 26.26 1.50
CA GLU A 35 1.12 27.71 1.47
C GLU A 35 -0.35 28.03 1.81
N MET A 36 -1.21 27.01 1.84
CA MET A 36 -2.63 27.17 2.08
C MET A 36 -2.94 27.14 3.58
N ASP A 37 -3.93 27.95 3.98
CA ASP A 37 -4.57 27.79 5.29
C ASP A 37 -5.07 26.35 5.46
N ARG A 38 -4.85 25.75 6.63
CA ARG A 38 -5.19 24.35 6.91
C ARG A 38 -6.68 24.08 6.77
N GLY A 39 -7.53 24.98 7.28
CA GLY A 39 -8.97 24.83 7.20
C GLY A 39 -9.48 24.94 5.76
N ARG A 40 -8.91 25.87 4.98
CA ARG A 40 -9.20 25.98 3.55
C ARG A 40 -8.74 24.76 2.77
N LEU A 41 -7.53 24.26 3.02
CA LEU A 41 -7.01 23.05 2.39
C LEU A 41 -7.93 21.87 2.68
N ALA A 42 -8.31 21.65 3.94
CA ALA A 42 -9.21 20.57 4.34
C ALA A 42 -10.52 20.59 3.52
N ARG A 43 -11.23 21.73 3.48
CA ARG A 43 -12.48 21.87 2.72
C ARG A 43 -12.30 21.60 1.22
N VAL A 44 -11.25 22.14 0.61
CA VAL A 44 -10.98 21.91 -0.81
C VAL A 44 -10.69 20.43 -1.09
N MET A 45 -9.97 19.76 -0.18
CA MET A 45 -9.70 18.33 -0.31
C MET A 45 -10.96 17.49 -0.11
N ASP A 46 -11.87 17.90 0.79
CA ASP A 46 -13.18 17.28 0.98
C ASP A 46 -14.00 17.31 -0.32
N ASP A 47 -14.06 18.46 -0.99
CA ASP A 47 -14.74 18.61 -2.28
C ASP A 47 -14.17 17.66 -3.35
N PHE A 48 -12.84 17.53 -3.41
CA PHE A 48 -12.18 16.61 -4.34
C PHE A 48 -12.49 15.14 -4.00
N VAL A 49 -12.47 14.75 -2.73
CA VAL A 49 -12.80 13.38 -2.33
C VAL A 49 -14.27 13.06 -2.61
N LEU A 50 -15.19 13.99 -2.35
CA LEU A 50 -16.59 13.85 -2.74
C LEU A 50 -16.73 13.62 -4.24
N PHE A 51 -16.03 14.42 -5.05
CA PHE A 51 -16.02 14.22 -6.50
C PHE A 51 -15.51 12.83 -6.89
N ALA A 52 -14.43 12.33 -6.28
CA ALA A 52 -13.91 10.99 -6.52
C ALA A 52 -14.93 9.90 -6.18
N ILE A 53 -15.65 10.04 -5.05
CA ILE A 53 -16.70 9.11 -4.63
C ILE A 53 -17.82 9.10 -5.67
N ARG A 54 -18.38 10.27 -6.00
CA ARG A 54 -19.47 10.38 -6.98
C ARG A 54 -19.08 9.88 -8.36
N LEU A 55 -17.84 10.12 -8.79
CA LEU A 55 -17.34 9.60 -10.06
C LEU A 55 -17.40 8.07 -10.14
N GLN A 56 -17.03 7.37 -9.06
CA GLN A 56 -17.08 5.91 -9.01
C GLN A 56 -18.53 5.40 -8.92
N GLU A 57 -19.39 6.08 -8.16
CA GLU A 57 -20.81 5.73 -8.06
C GLU A 57 -21.55 5.89 -9.39
N GLU A 58 -21.33 7.00 -10.10
CA GLU A 58 -21.89 7.25 -11.44
C GLU A 58 -21.34 6.29 -12.49
N ALA A 59 -20.10 5.81 -12.31
CA ALA A 59 -19.52 4.74 -13.13
C ALA A 59 -20.11 3.36 -12.82
N GLY A 60 -21.00 3.25 -11.83
CA GLY A 60 -21.67 2.00 -11.46
C GLY A 60 -20.81 1.06 -10.62
N MET A 61 -19.73 1.55 -9.97
CA MET A 61 -18.86 0.70 -9.16
C MET A 61 -19.56 0.16 -7.91
N ASP A 62 -19.35 -1.12 -7.61
CA ASP A 62 -19.94 -1.76 -6.42
C ASP A 62 -19.23 -1.36 -5.13
N VAL A 63 -17.91 -1.17 -5.24
CA VAL A 63 -17.03 -0.72 -4.16
C VAL A 63 -16.36 0.58 -4.57
N VAL A 64 -16.27 1.53 -3.64
CA VAL A 64 -15.64 2.84 -3.86
C VAL A 64 -14.50 3.11 -2.88
N SER A 65 -13.55 3.94 -3.30
CA SER A 65 -12.46 4.45 -2.48
C SER A 65 -12.46 5.97 -2.44
N ASP A 66 -11.59 6.58 -1.64
CA ASP A 66 -11.34 8.04 -1.65
C ASP A 66 -10.46 8.50 -2.83
N GLY A 67 -10.09 7.56 -3.72
CA GLY A 67 -9.15 7.77 -4.82
C GLY A 67 -7.72 8.10 -4.36
N GLU A 68 -7.43 8.00 -3.06
CA GLU A 68 -6.18 8.42 -2.41
C GLU A 68 -5.81 9.89 -2.71
N TRP A 69 -6.79 10.74 -2.97
CA TRP A 69 -6.56 12.10 -3.45
C TRP A 69 -5.98 13.04 -2.39
N ARG A 70 -6.16 12.74 -1.09
CA ARG A 70 -5.50 13.43 0.02
C ARG A 70 -4.01 13.14 0.13
N ARG A 71 -3.52 12.09 -0.54
CA ARG A 71 -2.15 11.62 -0.41
C ARG A 71 -1.31 12.20 -1.54
N GLU A 72 -0.19 12.85 -1.21
CA GLU A 72 0.78 13.26 -2.24
C GLU A 72 1.33 12.02 -2.96
N GLN A 73 1.74 11.03 -2.17
CA GLN A 73 2.07 9.67 -2.57
C GLN A 73 1.75 8.77 -1.37
N TYR A 74 1.20 7.58 -1.60
CA TYR A 74 0.55 6.81 -0.53
C TYR A 74 1.46 6.48 0.67
N ILE A 75 2.73 6.11 0.42
CA ILE A 75 3.71 5.87 1.49
C ILE A 75 4.14 7.19 2.13
N ARG A 76 4.55 8.19 1.33
CA ARG A 76 5.07 9.46 1.84
C ARG A 76 4.05 10.21 2.71
N GLU A 77 2.77 10.10 2.39
CA GLU A 77 1.72 10.67 3.25
C GLU A 77 1.69 9.99 4.62
N LEU A 78 1.73 8.65 4.67
CA LEU A 78 1.84 7.92 5.94
C LEU A 78 3.13 8.32 6.70
N LEU A 79 4.30 8.30 6.04
CA LEU A 79 5.57 8.63 6.68
C LEU A 79 5.58 10.06 7.25
N GLY A 80 5.00 11.01 6.51
CA GLY A 80 4.87 12.40 6.93
C GLY A 80 3.96 12.58 8.14
N ARG A 81 2.93 11.74 8.29
CA ARG A 81 2.00 11.78 9.42
C ARG A 81 2.54 11.06 10.67
N ILE A 82 3.20 9.91 10.51
CA ILE A 82 3.76 9.16 11.65
C ILE A 82 5.11 9.71 12.14
N GLY A 83 5.85 10.42 11.27
CA GLY A 83 7.13 11.04 11.60
C GLY A 83 8.30 10.06 11.73
N GLY A 84 9.48 10.57 12.09
CA GLY A 84 10.71 9.78 12.30
C GLY A 84 11.63 9.64 11.08
N PHE A 85 11.26 10.23 9.94
CA PHE A 85 11.99 10.11 8.68
C PHE A 85 12.70 11.41 8.28
N GLU A 86 13.86 11.27 7.65
CA GLU A 86 14.60 12.37 7.04
C GLU A 86 15.09 12.00 5.65
N LYS A 87 15.08 12.98 4.74
CA LYS A 87 15.54 12.83 3.36
C LYS A 87 17.06 12.93 3.26
N CYS A 88 17.77 11.93 3.78
CA CYS A 88 19.23 11.96 3.90
C CYS A 88 19.97 10.83 3.14
N ARG A 89 19.28 9.76 2.71
CA ARG A 89 19.94 8.68 1.99
C ARG A 89 20.13 9.03 0.51
N ARG A 90 21.38 9.20 0.11
CA ARG A 90 21.78 9.31 -1.30
C ARG A 90 21.58 7.97 -2.01
N TYR A 91 21.07 8.00 -3.23
CA TYR A 91 20.99 6.83 -4.12
C TYR A 91 21.06 7.25 -5.59
N GLU A 92 21.54 6.35 -6.44
CA GLU A 92 21.48 6.50 -7.89
C GLU A 92 20.28 5.75 -8.46
N HIS A 93 19.55 6.40 -9.37
CA HIS A 93 18.46 5.79 -10.12
C HIS A 93 18.46 6.30 -11.56
N GLN A 94 18.65 5.38 -12.51
CA GLN A 94 18.74 5.69 -13.94
C GLN A 94 19.79 6.77 -14.26
N GLY A 95 20.95 6.72 -13.57
CA GLY A 95 22.05 7.68 -13.76
C GLY A 95 21.85 9.04 -13.07
N GLU A 96 20.73 9.25 -12.37
CA GLU A 96 20.49 10.47 -11.59
C GLU A 96 20.74 10.21 -10.09
N VAL A 97 21.51 11.11 -9.47
CA VAL A 97 21.68 11.12 -8.01
C VAL A 97 20.47 11.76 -7.36
N LYS A 98 19.84 11.05 -6.43
CA LYS A 98 18.66 11.47 -5.68
C LYS A 98 18.85 11.23 -4.20
N TYR A 99 17.94 11.81 -3.41
CA TYR A 99 17.84 11.56 -1.98
C TYR A 99 16.46 10.98 -1.67
N THR A 100 16.42 9.96 -0.83
CA THR A 100 15.19 9.33 -0.34
C THR A 100 15.08 9.50 1.17
N ASP A 101 13.83 9.48 1.65
CA ASP A 101 13.54 9.41 3.08
C ASP A 101 14.07 8.08 3.65
N VAL A 102 14.60 8.13 4.87
CA VAL A 102 14.94 6.96 5.70
C VAL A 102 14.58 7.26 7.15
N VAL A 103 14.25 6.23 7.90
CA VAL A 103 13.95 6.35 9.34
C VAL A 103 15.25 6.64 10.09
N VAL A 104 15.29 7.74 10.82
CA VAL A 104 16.47 8.20 11.59
C VAL A 104 16.14 8.40 13.07
N ARG A 105 14.84 8.46 13.40
CA ARG A 105 14.34 8.55 14.77
C ARG A 105 13.26 7.51 14.98
N ARG A 106 13.13 7.04 16.21
CA ARG A 106 12.04 6.12 16.58
C ARG A 106 10.70 6.82 16.35
N ILE A 107 9.76 6.11 15.75
CA ILE A 107 8.43 6.64 15.44
C ILE A 107 7.70 6.80 16.77
N ALA A 108 7.14 7.98 17.03
CA ALA A 108 6.45 8.29 18.28
C ALA A 108 4.93 8.36 18.13
N ALA A 109 4.40 8.26 16.90
CA ALA A 109 2.97 8.32 16.65
C ALA A 109 2.24 7.14 17.31
N THR A 110 1.35 7.46 18.24
CA THR A 110 0.50 6.49 18.96
C THR A 110 -0.89 6.40 18.34
N GLU A 111 -1.41 7.53 17.86
CA GLU A 111 -2.76 7.64 17.31
C GLU A 111 -2.81 7.28 15.81
N PRO A 112 -3.91 6.66 15.35
CA PRO A 112 -4.15 6.42 13.93
C PRO A 112 -4.24 7.71 13.12
N VAL A 113 -3.53 7.78 12.00
CA VAL A 113 -3.39 8.99 11.18
C VAL A 113 -4.36 9.05 10.00
N PHE A 114 -5.04 7.95 9.68
CA PHE A 114 -6.01 7.88 8.58
C PHE A 114 -7.47 7.76 9.04
N ALA A 115 -7.75 7.77 10.34
CA ALA A 115 -9.10 7.59 10.88
C ALA A 115 -10.10 8.65 10.37
N GLU A 116 -9.69 9.92 10.31
CA GLU A 116 -10.54 11.01 9.81
C GLU A 116 -10.82 10.87 8.30
N ASP A 117 -9.80 10.52 7.50
CA ASP A 117 -9.94 10.31 6.06
C ASP A 117 -10.90 9.13 5.77
N ALA A 118 -10.78 8.07 6.56
CA ALA A 118 -11.64 6.88 6.49
C ALA A 118 -13.09 7.18 6.90
N SER A 119 -13.27 7.92 8.00
CA SER A 119 -14.59 8.34 8.48
C SER A 119 -15.28 9.24 7.46
N PHE A 120 -14.52 10.11 6.78
CA PHE A 120 -15.04 10.93 5.70
C PHE A 120 -15.53 10.07 4.54
N LEU A 121 -14.74 9.09 4.08
CA LEU A 121 -15.16 8.18 3.02
C LEU A 121 -16.44 7.42 3.40
N ALA A 122 -16.44 6.78 4.58
CA ALA A 122 -17.58 5.99 5.06
C ALA A 122 -18.86 6.81 5.24
N GLY A 123 -18.73 8.08 5.65
CA GLY A 123 -19.87 8.97 5.90
C GLY A 123 -20.53 9.55 4.65
N HIS A 124 -19.93 9.41 3.46
CA HIS A 124 -20.40 10.08 2.24
C HIS A 124 -20.87 9.14 1.12
N THR A 125 -20.96 7.84 1.38
CA THR A 125 -21.45 6.84 0.43
C THR A 125 -22.19 5.69 1.12
N ASP A 126 -23.18 5.15 0.42
CA ASP A 126 -23.89 3.91 0.81
C ASP A 126 -23.29 2.66 0.15
N ARG A 127 -22.30 2.83 -0.74
CA ARG A 127 -21.56 1.72 -1.36
C ARG A 127 -20.62 1.08 -0.36
N VAL A 128 -20.13 -0.11 -0.71
CA VAL A 128 -19.04 -0.75 0.03
C VAL A 128 -17.80 0.13 -0.09
N THR A 129 -17.14 0.41 1.02
CA THR A 129 -15.95 1.28 1.05
C THR A 129 -14.67 0.49 1.13
N LYS A 130 -13.63 0.96 0.42
CA LYS A 130 -12.31 0.35 0.40
C LYS A 130 -11.23 1.38 0.70
N PHE A 131 -10.32 1.02 1.60
CA PHE A 131 -9.19 1.88 1.99
C PHE A 131 -7.89 1.09 1.98
N ALA A 132 -6.88 1.61 1.27
CA ALA A 132 -5.59 0.95 1.10
C ALA A 132 -4.54 1.50 2.07
N LEU A 133 -3.79 0.59 2.71
CA LEU A 133 -2.62 0.86 3.53
C LEU A 133 -1.38 0.24 2.87
N PRO A 134 -0.21 0.90 2.89
CA PRO A 134 1.04 0.24 2.52
C PRO A 134 1.36 -0.93 3.46
N SER A 135 2.01 -1.97 2.97
CA SER A 135 2.46 -3.07 3.82
C SER A 135 3.64 -2.67 4.73
N PRO A 136 3.76 -3.29 5.92
CA PRO A 136 4.91 -3.06 6.80
C PRO A 136 6.24 -3.43 6.11
N PHE A 137 6.27 -4.55 5.38
CA PHE A 137 7.46 -5.06 4.72
C PHE A 137 7.98 -4.11 3.64
N LEU A 138 7.09 -3.59 2.81
CA LEU A 138 7.44 -2.61 1.77
C LEU A 138 8.11 -1.36 2.37
N ILE A 139 7.56 -0.83 3.47
CA ILE A 139 8.12 0.34 4.13
C ILE A 139 9.47 0.01 4.74
N ALA A 140 9.57 -1.10 5.48
CA ALA A 140 10.81 -1.53 6.12
C ALA A 140 11.94 -1.71 5.08
N LEU A 141 11.62 -2.35 3.97
CA LEU A 141 12.53 -2.59 2.86
C LEU A 141 13.07 -1.30 2.23
N ARG A 142 12.20 -0.30 2.03
CA ARG A 142 12.52 0.93 1.29
C ARG A 142 13.07 2.07 2.16
N TYR A 143 12.73 2.12 3.44
CA TYR A 143 12.96 3.28 4.30
C TYR A 143 13.82 3.00 5.54
N TRP A 144 14.42 1.80 5.65
CA TRP A 144 15.49 1.51 6.62
C TRP A 144 16.84 1.41 5.91
N HIS A 145 17.89 1.97 6.51
CA HIS A 145 19.25 1.86 6.00
C HIS A 145 20.27 1.73 7.13
N VAL A 146 21.26 0.86 6.96
CA VAL A 146 22.26 0.54 8.00
C VAL A 146 23.01 1.79 8.49
N ASP A 147 23.33 2.73 7.61
CA ASP A 147 24.10 3.93 7.96
C ASP A 147 23.28 5.03 8.65
N HIS A 148 21.95 4.97 8.57
CA HIS A 148 21.08 6.06 9.03
C HIS A 148 20.10 5.63 10.11
N SER A 149 19.71 4.36 10.14
CA SER A 149 18.55 3.89 10.90
C SER A 149 18.91 3.12 12.17
N ARG A 150 20.17 2.70 12.36
CA ARG A 150 20.57 1.80 13.46
C ARG A 150 20.30 2.35 14.86
N GLU A 151 20.45 3.67 15.04
CA GLU A 151 20.17 4.31 16.33
C GLU A 151 18.67 4.28 16.65
N ALA A 152 17.80 4.44 15.65
CA ALA A 152 16.35 4.38 15.81
C ALA A 152 15.83 2.93 15.93
N TYR A 153 16.34 2.05 15.06
CA TYR A 153 15.99 0.64 14.96
C TYR A 153 17.25 -0.16 14.59
N PRO A 154 17.77 -1.01 15.51
CA PRO A 154 19.04 -1.72 15.31
C PRO A 154 19.11 -2.55 14.03
N THR A 155 17.97 -3.13 13.59
CA THR A 155 17.85 -3.88 12.35
C THR A 155 16.57 -3.52 11.60
N MET A 156 16.48 -3.89 10.32
CA MET A 156 15.26 -3.76 9.53
C MET A 156 14.09 -4.53 10.15
N GLU A 157 14.35 -5.68 10.78
CA GLU A 157 13.33 -6.49 11.47
C GLU A 157 12.75 -5.76 12.69
N HIS A 158 13.57 -5.04 13.47
CA HIS A 158 13.06 -4.21 14.57
C HIS A 158 12.15 -3.08 14.07
N PHE A 159 12.49 -2.51 12.91
CA PHE A 159 11.66 -1.50 12.28
C PHE A 159 10.35 -2.08 11.72
N LEU A 160 10.44 -3.25 11.07
CA LEU A 160 9.30 -3.99 10.55
C LEU A 160 8.29 -4.34 11.64
N GLU A 161 8.76 -4.85 12.79
CA GLU A 161 7.91 -5.20 13.93
C GLU A 161 7.11 -3.97 14.40
N HIS A 162 7.79 -2.83 14.59
CA HIS A 162 7.12 -1.62 15.04
C HIS A 162 6.17 -1.03 13.98
N LEU A 163 6.53 -1.09 12.68
CA LEU A 163 5.63 -0.72 11.59
C LEU A 163 4.38 -1.60 11.54
N THR A 164 4.54 -2.89 11.82
CA THR A 164 3.43 -3.85 11.88
C THR A 164 2.45 -3.48 12.99
N GLU A 165 2.96 -3.07 14.16
CA GLU A 165 2.12 -2.56 15.25
C GLU A 165 1.36 -1.29 14.87
N ILE A 166 2.05 -0.32 14.24
CA ILE A 166 1.45 0.94 13.77
C ILE A 166 0.34 0.64 12.76
N LEU A 167 0.62 -0.15 11.72
CA LEU A 167 -0.33 -0.46 10.66
C LEU A 167 -1.49 -1.34 11.14
N ALA A 168 -1.29 -2.22 12.13
CA ALA A 168 -2.38 -2.94 12.77
C ALA A 168 -3.31 -1.99 13.55
N ARG A 169 -2.78 -0.93 14.19
CA ARG A 169 -3.60 0.13 14.81
C ARG A 169 -4.38 0.92 13.77
N GLU A 170 -3.72 1.33 12.67
CA GLU A 170 -4.39 1.99 11.55
C GLU A 170 -5.54 1.14 11.01
N ALA A 171 -5.28 -0.13 10.68
CA ALA A 171 -6.28 -1.03 10.12
C ALA A 171 -7.50 -1.18 11.02
N ARG A 172 -7.31 -1.30 12.34
CA ARG A 172 -8.43 -1.32 13.31
C ARG A 172 -9.21 0.00 13.33
N ALA A 173 -8.52 1.13 13.24
CA ALA A 173 -9.15 2.45 13.19
C ALA A 173 -9.96 2.65 11.90
N LEU A 174 -9.50 2.13 10.77
CA LEU A 174 -10.27 2.12 9.52
C LEU A 174 -11.58 1.36 9.69
N VAL A 175 -11.55 0.17 10.31
CA VAL A 175 -12.76 -0.62 10.58
C VAL A 175 -13.69 0.13 11.52
N GLN A 176 -13.18 0.75 12.58
CA GLN A 176 -13.96 1.57 13.52
C GLN A 176 -14.60 2.78 12.84
N ALA A 177 -13.93 3.35 11.84
CA ALA A 177 -14.43 4.46 11.02
C ALA A 177 -15.50 4.03 9.99
N GLY A 178 -15.80 2.73 9.88
CA GLY A 178 -16.84 2.20 8.99
C GLY A 178 -16.33 1.70 7.64
N ILE A 179 -15.02 1.49 7.48
CA ILE A 179 -14.47 0.91 6.24
C ILE A 179 -14.82 -0.58 6.12
N ASP A 180 -15.39 -0.95 4.98
CA ASP A 180 -15.83 -2.32 4.71
C ASP A 180 -14.71 -3.25 4.24
N ILE A 181 -13.75 -2.71 3.48
CA ILE A 181 -12.61 -3.42 2.91
C ILE A 181 -11.32 -2.70 3.28
N VAL A 182 -10.45 -3.36 4.07
CA VAL A 182 -9.09 -2.91 4.33
C VAL A 182 -8.14 -3.62 3.39
N GLN A 183 -7.48 -2.87 2.51
CA GLN A 183 -6.46 -3.42 1.63
C GLN A 183 -5.05 -3.14 2.16
N VAL A 184 -4.18 -4.14 2.08
CA VAL A 184 -2.74 -3.99 2.29
C VAL A 184 -2.05 -4.06 0.93
N ASP A 185 -1.31 -3.00 0.58
CA ASP A 185 -0.58 -2.88 -0.69
C ASP A 185 0.87 -3.31 -0.47
N ASP A 186 1.26 -4.42 -1.09
CA ASP A 186 2.63 -4.92 -1.06
C ASP A 186 3.16 -5.27 -2.47
N PRO A 187 3.58 -4.25 -3.24
CA PRO A 187 4.31 -4.51 -4.47
C PRO A 187 5.71 -5.09 -4.26
N ALA A 188 6.28 -5.05 -3.04
CA ALA A 188 7.60 -5.65 -2.80
C ALA A 188 7.55 -7.18 -2.87
N LEU A 189 6.37 -7.80 -2.69
CA LEU A 189 6.19 -9.23 -2.92
C LEU A 189 6.47 -9.64 -4.37
N VAL A 190 6.27 -8.74 -5.34
CA VAL A 190 6.55 -9.01 -6.75
C VAL A 190 8.05 -8.98 -7.05
N TYR A 191 8.87 -8.46 -6.14
CA TYR A 191 10.33 -8.51 -6.29
C TYR A 191 10.84 -9.95 -6.32
N PHE A 192 10.21 -10.85 -5.57
CA PHE A 192 10.52 -12.28 -5.58
C PHE A 192 10.15 -12.99 -6.89
N CYS A 193 9.42 -12.32 -7.79
CA CYS A 193 9.10 -12.83 -9.13
C CYS A 193 10.18 -12.50 -10.17
N ASP A 194 11.08 -11.56 -9.88
CA ASP A 194 12.11 -11.10 -10.80
C ASP A 194 13.40 -11.88 -10.63
N ARG A 195 13.69 -12.73 -11.63
CA ARG A 195 14.86 -13.62 -11.59
C ARG A 195 16.18 -12.87 -11.57
N ASP A 196 16.29 -11.75 -12.26
CA ASP A 196 17.54 -10.98 -12.35
C ASP A 196 17.78 -10.25 -11.04
N LEU A 197 16.72 -9.67 -10.45
CA LEU A 197 16.79 -9.08 -9.12
C LEU A 197 17.18 -10.12 -8.07
N MET A 198 16.57 -11.32 -8.11
CA MET A 198 16.88 -12.41 -7.18
C MET A 198 18.28 -13.01 -7.40
N ALA A 199 18.78 -13.01 -8.64
CA ALA A 199 20.14 -13.46 -8.97
C ALA A 199 21.22 -12.44 -8.58
N GLY A 200 20.84 -11.25 -8.11
CA GLY A 200 21.79 -10.21 -7.70
C GLY A 200 22.55 -9.57 -8.86
N THR A 201 22.06 -9.71 -10.11
CA THR A 201 22.72 -9.18 -11.32
C THR A 201 22.63 -7.65 -11.45
N GLY A 202 22.19 -6.97 -10.39
CA GLY A 202 22.09 -5.52 -10.28
C GLY A 202 20.73 -5.00 -10.72
N SER A 203 20.22 -4.01 -9.98
CA SER A 203 19.04 -3.23 -10.36
C SER A 203 19.45 -1.83 -10.82
N HIS A 204 18.67 -1.24 -11.72
CA HIS A 204 18.75 0.19 -12.06
C HIS A 204 18.35 1.10 -10.89
N ASP A 205 17.77 0.52 -9.84
CA ASP A 205 17.52 1.16 -8.56
C ASP A 205 18.49 0.62 -7.51
N GLU A 206 19.45 1.44 -7.10
CA GLU A 206 20.43 1.09 -6.06
C GLU A 206 19.75 0.65 -4.74
N ARG A 207 18.54 1.14 -4.46
CA ARG A 207 17.81 0.83 -3.22
C ARG A 207 17.41 -0.64 -3.11
N LEU A 208 17.35 -1.34 -4.26
CA LEU A 208 16.99 -2.77 -4.34
C LEU A 208 18.22 -3.69 -4.39
N ARG A 209 19.44 -3.15 -4.50
CA ARG A 209 20.67 -3.95 -4.52
C ARG A 209 20.96 -4.50 -3.13
N ARG A 210 20.64 -5.78 -2.92
CA ARG A 210 20.91 -6.54 -1.69
C ARG A 210 20.98 -8.02 -1.99
N ALA A 211 21.53 -8.80 -1.06
CA ALA A 211 21.37 -10.25 -1.08
C ALA A 211 19.92 -10.57 -0.66
N TRP A 212 19.12 -11.07 -1.60
CA TRP A 212 17.76 -11.49 -1.36
C TRP A 212 17.73 -12.93 -0.84
N SER A 213 16.84 -13.22 0.12
CA SER A 213 16.54 -14.58 0.56
C SER A 213 15.02 -14.74 0.64
N PRO A 214 14.39 -15.23 -0.44
CA PRO A 214 12.95 -15.47 -0.46
C PRO A 214 12.49 -16.35 0.70
N GLU A 215 13.30 -17.32 1.12
CA GLU A 215 12.99 -18.26 2.21
C GLU A 215 12.89 -17.56 3.58
N LYS A 216 13.57 -16.41 3.75
CA LYS A 216 13.51 -15.61 4.97
C LYS A 216 12.51 -14.46 4.85
N GLU A 217 12.59 -13.71 3.76
CA GLU A 217 11.90 -12.43 3.61
C GLU A 217 10.42 -12.60 3.25
N LEU A 218 10.07 -13.63 2.49
CA LEU A 218 8.68 -13.87 2.10
C LEU A 218 7.80 -14.31 3.29
N PRO A 219 8.22 -15.27 4.14
CA PRO A 219 7.48 -15.58 5.37
C PRO A 219 7.38 -14.37 6.32
N MET A 220 8.43 -13.56 6.38
CA MET A 220 8.44 -12.34 7.20
C MET A 220 7.42 -11.31 6.71
N ALA A 221 7.32 -11.09 5.39
CA ALA A 221 6.33 -10.20 4.80
C ALA A 221 4.90 -10.69 5.03
N ILE A 222 4.65 -11.99 4.81
CA ILE A 222 3.34 -12.63 5.05
C ILE A 222 2.94 -12.54 6.53
N ALA A 223 3.86 -12.80 7.45
CA ALA A 223 3.58 -12.70 8.89
C ALA A 223 3.19 -11.28 9.30
N ALA A 224 3.88 -10.26 8.77
CA ALA A 224 3.55 -8.86 9.02
C ALA A 224 2.16 -8.50 8.47
N ILE A 225 1.84 -8.91 7.24
CA ILE A 225 0.51 -8.70 6.64
C ILE A 225 -0.58 -9.37 7.48
N ASN A 226 -0.38 -10.64 7.85
CA ASN A 226 -1.32 -11.39 8.68
C ASN A 226 -1.62 -10.70 10.01
N ARG A 227 -0.60 -10.12 10.66
CA ARG A 227 -0.76 -9.41 11.93
C ARG A 227 -1.47 -8.06 11.77
N VAL A 228 -1.31 -7.38 10.64
CA VAL A 228 -2.08 -6.16 10.32
C VAL A 228 -3.57 -6.47 10.18
N VAL A 229 -3.92 -7.60 9.56
CA VAL A 229 -5.31 -7.97 9.29
C VAL A 229 -5.97 -8.82 10.38
N GLU A 230 -5.23 -9.17 11.41
CA GLU A 230 -5.68 -10.08 12.47
C GLU A 230 -6.88 -9.52 13.24
N GLY A 231 -7.96 -10.32 13.31
CA GLY A 231 -9.16 -10.00 14.08
C GLY A 231 -10.02 -8.88 13.50
N LEU A 232 -9.72 -8.36 12.30
CA LEU A 232 -10.53 -7.31 11.68
C LEU A 232 -11.92 -7.82 11.31
N ARG A 233 -12.94 -7.03 11.68
CA ARG A 233 -14.35 -7.23 11.29
C ARG A 233 -14.71 -6.49 9.99
N ALA A 234 -13.77 -6.49 9.05
CA ALA A 234 -13.90 -5.97 7.70
C ALA A 234 -13.27 -6.97 6.75
N GLU A 235 -13.67 -6.97 5.48
CA GLU A 235 -13.01 -7.80 4.48
C GLU A 235 -11.58 -7.28 4.24
N THR A 236 -10.64 -8.19 4.01
CA THR A 236 -9.21 -7.89 3.98
C THR A 236 -8.62 -8.33 2.66
N HIS A 237 -7.99 -7.40 1.95
CA HIS A 237 -7.44 -7.66 0.62
C HIS A 237 -5.92 -7.47 0.66
N LEU A 238 -5.18 -8.29 -0.09
CA LEU A 238 -3.78 -8.02 -0.42
C LEU A 238 -3.71 -7.55 -1.88
N HIS A 239 -3.05 -6.43 -2.15
CA HIS A 239 -2.73 -6.02 -3.51
C HIS A 239 -1.24 -6.18 -3.80
N CYS A 240 -0.93 -6.91 -4.87
CA CYS A 240 0.42 -7.04 -5.41
C CYS A 240 0.41 -6.57 -6.87
N CYS A 241 1.24 -5.58 -7.18
CA CYS A 241 1.44 -5.09 -8.54
C CYS A 241 2.92 -4.93 -8.85
N HIS A 242 3.22 -4.80 -10.14
CA HIS A 242 4.58 -4.67 -10.64
C HIS A 242 5.20 -3.27 -10.44
N SER A 243 4.60 -2.41 -9.60
CA SER A 243 5.08 -1.05 -9.33
C SER A 243 5.36 -0.24 -10.60
N VAL A 244 4.37 -0.10 -11.48
CA VAL A 244 4.55 0.64 -12.73
C VAL A 244 4.66 2.15 -12.45
N TYR A 245 5.85 2.73 -12.62
CA TYR A 245 6.05 4.18 -12.64
C TYR A 245 6.36 4.67 -14.06
N LYS A 246 5.61 5.66 -14.55
CA LYS A 246 5.73 6.18 -15.93
C LYS A 246 5.73 5.07 -17.01
N ARG A 247 4.86 4.06 -16.87
CA ARG A 247 4.76 2.89 -17.77
C ARG A 247 6.03 2.03 -17.83
N ARG A 248 6.92 2.14 -16.84
CA ARG A 248 8.06 1.26 -16.64
C ARG A 248 7.89 0.55 -15.31
N SER A 249 8.02 -0.77 -15.36
CA SER A 249 7.96 -1.62 -14.18
C SER A 249 9.27 -1.56 -13.42
N ASP A 250 9.22 -1.56 -12.08
CA ASP A 250 10.42 -1.71 -11.24
C ASP A 250 11.01 -3.13 -11.36
N VAL A 251 10.17 -4.12 -11.71
CA VAL A 251 10.51 -5.54 -11.80
C VAL A 251 9.79 -6.26 -12.94
N THR A 252 10.35 -7.36 -13.43
CA THR A 252 9.73 -8.23 -14.45
C THR A 252 9.45 -9.62 -13.89
N GLY A 253 8.52 -10.37 -14.49
CA GLY A 253 8.25 -11.75 -14.11
C GLY A 253 6.79 -12.02 -13.78
N ASN A 254 6.40 -13.30 -13.86
CA ASN A 254 5.03 -13.74 -13.56
C ASN A 254 4.85 -14.08 -12.07
N TYR A 255 3.60 -14.18 -11.62
CA TYR A 255 3.29 -14.45 -10.22
C TYR A 255 3.60 -15.88 -9.75
N LYS A 256 3.90 -16.85 -10.63
CA LYS A 256 4.06 -18.28 -10.26
C LYS A 256 4.98 -18.53 -9.06
N PRO A 257 6.13 -17.86 -8.90
CA PRO A 257 7.00 -18.09 -7.75
C PRO A 257 6.36 -17.67 -6.42
N LEU A 258 5.45 -16.69 -6.47
CA LEU A 258 4.82 -16.09 -5.29
C LEU A 258 3.55 -16.85 -4.86
N LEU A 259 2.74 -17.33 -5.82
CA LEU A 259 1.42 -17.90 -5.52
C LEU A 259 1.43 -19.04 -4.46
N PRO A 260 2.36 -20.01 -4.49
CA PRO A 260 2.39 -21.07 -3.48
C PRO A 260 2.69 -20.57 -2.06
N ALA A 261 3.41 -19.44 -1.92
CA ALA A 261 3.70 -18.86 -0.61
C ALA A 261 2.46 -18.24 0.03
N PHE A 262 1.43 -17.89 -0.74
CA PHE A 262 0.18 -17.35 -0.21
C PHE A 262 -0.63 -18.37 0.61
N LYS A 263 -0.21 -19.65 0.68
CA LYS A 263 -0.84 -20.66 1.53
C LYS A 263 -0.96 -20.22 2.99
N ASP A 264 0.00 -19.41 3.46
CA ASP A 264 0.06 -18.95 4.85
C ASP A 264 -0.58 -17.56 5.03
N LEU A 265 -1.09 -16.94 3.96
CA LEU A 265 -1.72 -15.64 3.97
C LEU A 265 -3.15 -15.72 4.54
N ARG A 266 -3.51 -14.79 5.43
CA ARG A 266 -4.79 -14.76 6.16
C ARG A 266 -5.69 -13.60 5.76
N VAL A 267 -5.54 -13.11 4.53
CA VAL A 267 -6.47 -12.15 3.92
C VAL A 267 -7.65 -12.89 3.28
N ASP A 268 -8.73 -12.17 2.98
CA ASP A 268 -9.90 -12.75 2.33
C ASP A 268 -9.77 -12.80 0.80
N ARG A 269 -8.99 -11.90 0.18
CA ARG A 269 -8.77 -11.84 -1.29
C ARG A 269 -7.40 -11.31 -1.66
N VAL A 270 -6.95 -11.65 -2.88
CA VAL A 270 -5.77 -11.08 -3.53
C VAL A 270 -6.14 -10.31 -4.80
N ASN A 271 -5.49 -9.17 -5.02
CA ASN A 271 -5.65 -8.31 -6.20
C ASN A 271 -4.34 -8.29 -6.99
N LEU A 272 -4.32 -9.01 -8.11
CA LEU A 272 -3.14 -9.25 -8.96
C LEU A 272 -3.27 -8.59 -10.34
N GLU A 273 -2.15 -8.20 -10.93
CA GLU A 273 -2.09 -7.49 -12.21
C GLU A 273 -1.82 -8.45 -13.39
N PHE A 274 -2.86 -8.89 -14.11
CA PHE A 274 -2.72 -9.78 -15.29
C PHE A 274 -2.88 -9.08 -16.65
N ALA A 275 -3.31 -7.81 -16.66
CA ALA A 275 -3.58 -7.10 -17.92
C ALA A 275 -2.31 -6.72 -18.69
N TYR A 276 -1.15 -6.71 -18.03
CA TYR A 276 0.14 -6.38 -18.64
C TYR A 276 0.84 -7.62 -19.17
N LYS A 277 1.52 -7.47 -20.32
CA LYS A 277 2.33 -8.55 -20.89
C LYS A 277 3.44 -8.96 -19.92
N GLY A 278 3.68 -10.26 -19.80
CA GLY A 278 4.78 -10.82 -19.00
C GLY A 278 4.48 -11.00 -17.51
N THR A 279 3.25 -10.72 -17.06
CA THR A 279 2.82 -10.87 -15.66
C THR A 279 2.26 -12.26 -15.34
N GLY A 280 2.08 -13.11 -16.35
CA GLY A 280 1.56 -14.47 -16.22
C GLY A 280 0.37 -14.72 -17.14
N ASP A 281 -0.28 -15.86 -16.94
CA ASP A 281 -1.54 -16.23 -17.58
C ASP A 281 -2.59 -16.56 -16.51
N ILE A 282 -3.88 -16.43 -16.85
CA ILE A 282 -4.96 -16.73 -15.90
C ILE A 282 -4.93 -18.18 -15.38
N SER A 283 -4.35 -19.11 -16.15
CA SER A 283 -4.16 -20.50 -15.71
C SER A 283 -3.18 -20.64 -14.53
N ASP A 284 -2.36 -19.63 -14.25
CA ASP A 284 -1.45 -19.59 -13.10
C ASP A 284 -2.22 -19.54 -11.78
N LEU A 285 -3.45 -19.03 -11.79
CA LEU A 285 -4.35 -18.99 -10.63
C LEU A 285 -4.67 -20.39 -10.07
N LYS A 286 -4.42 -21.47 -10.82
CA LYS A 286 -4.48 -22.85 -10.30
C LYS A 286 -3.48 -23.12 -9.17
N LEU A 287 -2.45 -22.27 -9.03
CA LEU A 287 -1.46 -22.33 -7.96
C LEU A 287 -1.89 -21.53 -6.71
N LEU A 288 -3.00 -20.78 -6.79
CA LEU A 288 -3.53 -20.09 -5.61
C LEU A 288 -4.06 -21.12 -4.60
N PRO A 289 -3.83 -20.88 -3.30
CA PRO A 289 -4.45 -21.66 -2.24
C PRO A 289 -5.98 -21.61 -2.32
N SER A 290 -6.65 -22.70 -1.96
CA SER A 290 -8.11 -22.83 -2.08
C SER A 290 -8.92 -21.89 -1.18
N HIS A 291 -8.29 -21.26 -0.20
CA HIS A 291 -8.94 -20.28 0.68
C HIS A 291 -8.92 -18.85 0.14
N LEU A 292 -8.29 -18.62 -1.03
CA LEU A 292 -8.18 -17.32 -1.70
C LEU A 292 -8.88 -17.32 -3.07
#